data_AF-A0A2E3MQM3-F1
#
_entry.id   AF-A0A2E3MQM3-F1
#
_cell.length_a   1.000
_cell.length_b   1.000
_cell.length_c   1.000
_cell.angle_alpha   90.00
_cell.angle_beta   90.00
_cell.angle_gamma   90.00
#
_symmetry.space_group_name_H-M   'P 1'
#
loop_
_entity.id
_entity.type
_entity.pdbx_description
1 polymer ?
#
loop_
_entity_poly.entity_id
_entity_poly.type
_entity_poly.pdbx_seq_one_letter_code
_entity_poly.pdbx_strand_id
1 'polypeptide(L)'
;MNFRLSISQYLAVSCGLFVLVSLPGLARSADPTFVGILAMAIDDEGADFLGLSGETREKLTALVNEREQQVTQLILQIKDLPNAEKQAKLAPFVQESEQLGMALLTLTQRERLNQLRVLRTGMASLVEPEVASIIGLDAEQREKVRELITQRNEQMSRGGEVQRQITRRSFERQLRSLLTDEQLGKWEKISGQGAGQTASGAERRAPETAGAAAATDSLRSARTETSADDSESAARAADDRAADDRAADDRAAADRAADDRAADDR
;
A
#
# COMPACT_ATOMS: atom_id res chain seq x y z
N MET A 1 11.74 53.79 66.18
CA MET A 1 12.12 54.33 64.85
C MET A 1 12.01 53.16 63.87
N ASN A 2 10.89 52.97 63.17
CA ASN A 2 10.38 53.68 61.98
C ASN A 2 11.06 53.26 60.65
N PHE A 3 10.20 52.75 59.74
CA PHE A 3 10.24 52.83 58.27
C PHE A 3 11.21 51.89 57.53
N ARG A 4 10.92 51.33 56.34
CA ARG A 4 9.73 51.20 55.45
C ARG A 4 10.17 50.26 54.28
N LEU A 5 9.20 49.55 53.69
CA LEU A 5 9.07 49.13 52.28
C LEU A 5 10.32 48.64 51.50
N SER A 6 10.21 47.48 50.84
CA SER A 6 9.82 47.45 49.41
C SER A 6 9.58 46.01 48.93
N ILE A 7 8.30 45.68 48.76
CA ILE A 7 7.81 44.53 48.00
C ILE A 7 7.82 45.02 46.54
N SER A 8 8.83 44.65 45.75
CA SER A 8 8.84 44.96 44.32
C SER A 8 8.44 43.73 43.52
N GLN A 9 7.23 43.83 42.98
CA GLN A 9 6.55 42.92 42.08
C GLN A 9 7.40 42.64 40.83
N TYR A 10 7.65 41.36 40.54
CA TYR A 10 7.89 40.88 39.18
C TYR A 10 6.96 39.70 38.92
N LEU A 11 5.67 40.04 38.74
CA LEU A 11 4.66 39.13 38.24
C LEU A 11 4.75 39.17 36.71
N ALA A 12 5.72 38.43 36.16
CA ALA A 12 5.81 38.19 34.74
C ALA A 12 4.64 37.27 34.34
N VAL A 13 3.54 37.88 33.92
CA VAL A 13 2.40 37.21 33.30
C VAL A 13 2.88 36.66 31.95
N SER A 14 3.40 35.43 31.97
CA SER A 14 3.55 34.61 30.78
C SER A 14 2.15 34.28 30.28
N CYS A 15 1.62 35.15 29.42
CA CYS A 15 0.43 34.91 28.63
C CYS A 15 0.76 33.77 27.65
N GLY A 16 0.64 32.53 28.13
CA GLY A 16 0.80 31.32 27.36
C GLY A 16 -0.27 31.28 26.29
N LEU A 17 0.10 31.68 25.08
CA LEU A 17 -0.68 31.50 23.87
C LEU A 17 -0.81 29.98 23.64
N PHE A 18 -1.85 29.38 24.21
CA PHE A 18 -2.29 28.03 23.87
C PHE A 18 -2.82 28.09 22.43
N VAL A 19 -1.92 27.93 21.47
CA VAL A 19 -2.29 27.61 20.10
C VAL A 19 -2.94 26.24 20.16
N LEU A 20 -4.26 26.23 20.21
CA LEU A 20 -5.08 25.04 20.04
C LEU A 20 -4.87 24.60 18.59
N VAL A 21 -3.82 23.83 18.37
CA VAL A 21 -3.55 23.15 17.10
C VAL A 21 -4.72 22.20 16.93
N SER A 22 -5.73 22.65 16.18
CA SER A 22 -6.75 21.79 15.61
C SER A 22 -6.02 20.74 14.81
N LEU A 23 -5.81 19.57 15.43
CA LEU A 23 -5.32 18.39 14.73
C LEU A 23 -6.34 18.13 13.63
N PRO A 24 -5.96 18.29 12.34
CA PRO A 24 -6.84 17.93 11.25
C PRO A 24 -7.25 16.48 11.51
N GLY A 25 -8.56 16.25 11.58
CA GLY A 25 -9.11 14.93 11.90
C GLY A 25 -8.42 13.90 11.04
N LEU A 26 -7.81 12.90 11.69
CA LEU A 26 -7.17 11.79 11.02
C LEU A 26 -8.18 11.25 10.01
N ALA A 27 -7.88 11.42 8.72
CA ALA A 27 -8.75 11.01 7.65
C ALA A 27 -9.05 9.53 7.84
N ARG A 28 -10.29 9.23 8.21
CA ARG A 28 -10.74 7.86 8.37
C ARG A 28 -10.81 7.30 6.95
N SER A 29 -9.87 6.43 6.59
CA SER A 29 -9.95 5.71 5.32
C SER A 29 -11.23 4.87 5.35
N ALA A 30 -12.02 4.98 4.28
CA ALA A 30 -13.28 4.26 4.20
C ALA A 30 -13.02 2.77 4.14
N ASP A 31 -13.88 1.99 4.79
CA ASP A 31 -13.72 0.54 4.81
C ASP A 31 -14.11 -0.03 3.44
N PRO A 32 -13.16 -0.60 2.67
CA PRO A 32 -13.45 -1.17 1.35
C PRO A 32 -14.45 -2.33 1.41
N THR A 33 -14.68 -2.92 2.58
CA THR A 33 -15.67 -3.99 2.78
C THR A 33 -17.10 -3.50 2.55
N PHE A 34 -17.39 -2.21 2.76
CA PHE A 34 -18.76 -1.66 2.72
C PHE A 34 -19.04 -0.82 1.49
N VAL A 35 -18.04 -0.06 1.02
CA VAL A 35 -18.19 0.83 -0.15
C VAL A 35 -17.41 0.33 -1.37
N GLY A 36 -16.76 -0.83 -1.26
CA GLY A 36 -16.13 -1.51 -2.37
C GLY A 36 -15.08 -0.64 -3.05
N ILE A 37 -15.20 -0.48 -4.36
CA ILE A 37 -14.19 0.26 -5.14
C ILE A 37 -14.15 1.76 -4.82
N LEU A 38 -15.21 2.31 -4.22
CA LEU A 38 -15.28 3.75 -3.91
C LEU A 38 -14.28 4.16 -2.83
N ALA A 39 -13.86 3.25 -1.96
CA ALA A 39 -12.81 3.51 -0.99
C ALA A 39 -11.54 4.01 -1.68
N MET A 40 -11.17 3.39 -2.81
CA MET A 40 -10.01 3.80 -3.61
C MET A 40 -10.17 5.17 -4.26
N ALA A 41 -11.39 5.66 -4.48
CA ALA A 41 -11.63 6.94 -5.15
C ALA A 41 -11.48 8.14 -4.20
N ILE A 42 -11.74 7.96 -2.91
CA ILE A 42 -11.73 9.05 -1.92
C ILE A 42 -10.40 9.21 -1.18
N ASP A 43 -9.55 8.17 -1.19
CA ASP A 43 -8.17 8.23 -0.74
C ASP A 43 -7.42 9.31 -1.53
N ASP A 44 -6.48 10.04 -0.90
CA ASP A 44 -5.80 11.18 -1.52
C ASP A 44 -5.17 10.84 -2.88
N GLU A 45 -4.40 9.75 -2.94
CA GLU A 45 -3.74 9.29 -4.16
C GLU A 45 -4.74 8.91 -5.26
N GLY A 46 -5.86 8.30 -4.86
CA GLY A 46 -6.92 7.91 -5.79
C GLY A 46 -7.68 9.12 -6.33
N ALA A 47 -8.02 10.06 -5.46
CA ALA A 47 -8.66 11.32 -5.84
C ALA A 47 -7.80 12.12 -6.81
N ASP A 48 -6.48 12.19 -6.55
CA ASP A 48 -5.50 12.82 -7.42
C ASP A 48 -5.40 12.10 -8.77
N PHE A 49 -5.30 10.76 -8.77
CA PHE A 49 -5.25 9.95 -9.99
C PHE A 49 -6.49 10.14 -10.88
N LEU A 50 -7.66 10.22 -10.25
CA LEU A 50 -8.94 10.45 -10.92
C LEU A 50 -9.13 11.90 -11.37
N GLY A 51 -8.35 12.85 -10.84
CA GLY A 51 -8.54 14.28 -11.05
C GLY A 51 -9.91 14.73 -10.53
N LEU A 52 -10.28 14.29 -9.33
CA LEU A 52 -11.54 14.71 -8.71
C LEU A 52 -11.48 16.19 -8.33
N SER A 53 -12.54 16.92 -8.62
CA SER A 53 -12.71 18.26 -8.06
C SER A 53 -13.00 18.18 -6.56
N GLY A 54 -12.73 19.25 -5.82
CA GLY A 54 -13.08 19.33 -4.39
C GLY A 54 -14.56 19.04 -4.14
N GLU A 55 -15.44 19.55 -5.00
CA GLU A 55 -16.89 19.32 -4.91
C GLU A 55 -17.27 17.85 -5.13
N THR A 56 -16.73 17.20 -6.16
CA THR A 56 -17.02 15.77 -6.41
C THR A 56 -16.46 14.90 -5.29
N ARG A 57 -15.26 15.23 -4.78
CA ARG A 57 -14.64 14.54 -3.65
C ARG A 57 -15.48 14.67 -2.39
N GLU A 58 -16.00 15.85 -2.10
CA GLU A 58 -16.89 16.09 -0.95
C GLU A 58 -18.19 15.28 -1.08
N LYS A 59 -18.82 15.27 -2.27
CA LYS A 59 -20.02 14.46 -2.54
C LYS A 59 -19.78 12.96 -2.36
N LEU A 60 -18.66 12.43 -2.87
CA LEU A 60 -18.30 11.03 -2.67
C LEU A 60 -18.03 10.71 -1.20
N THR A 61 -17.34 11.60 -0.48
CA THR A 61 -17.06 11.45 0.95
C THR A 61 -18.36 11.44 1.76
N ALA A 62 -19.29 12.35 1.46
CA ALA A 62 -20.61 12.40 2.09
C ALA A 62 -21.40 11.11 1.83
N LEU A 63 -21.42 10.63 0.58
CA LEU A 63 -22.05 9.36 0.21
C LEU A 63 -21.45 8.18 0.98
N VAL A 64 -20.13 8.09 1.05
CA VAL A 64 -19.43 7.02 1.78
C VAL A 64 -19.79 7.05 3.27
N ASN A 65 -19.78 8.22 3.91
CA ASN A 65 -20.18 8.37 5.30
C ASN A 65 -21.63 7.94 5.54
N GLU A 66 -22.55 8.31 4.64
CA GLU A 66 -23.95 7.89 4.71
C GLU A 66 -24.08 6.37 4.60
N ARG A 67 -23.38 5.75 3.65
CA ARG A 67 -23.42 4.28 3.47
C ARG A 67 -22.78 3.55 4.65
N GLU A 68 -21.69 4.03 5.22
CA GLU A 68 -21.10 3.47 6.44
C GLU A 68 -22.06 3.56 7.65
N GLN A 69 -22.86 4.62 7.74
CA GLN A 69 -23.89 4.71 8.77
C GLN A 69 -25.02 3.69 8.54
N GLN A 70 -25.46 3.50 7.30
CA GLN A 70 -26.52 2.55 6.95
C GLN A 70 -26.08 1.09 7.15
N VAL A 71 -24.84 0.75 6.76
CA VAL A 71 -24.33 -0.63 6.88
C VAL A 71 -24.18 -1.07 8.34
N THR A 72 -24.02 -0.14 9.28
CA THR A 72 -23.91 -0.44 10.71
C THR A 72 -25.10 -1.28 11.21
N GLN A 73 -26.32 -0.98 10.75
CA GLN A 73 -27.50 -1.77 11.11
C GLN A 73 -27.44 -3.18 10.54
N LEU A 74 -26.98 -3.32 9.29
CA LEU A 74 -26.83 -4.61 8.62
C LEU A 74 -25.77 -5.48 9.30
N ILE A 75 -24.63 -4.89 9.70
CA ILE A 75 -23.55 -5.57 10.43
C ILE A 75 -24.08 -6.20 11.72
N LEU A 76 -24.92 -5.48 12.47
CA LEU A 76 -25.52 -6.01 13.70
C LEU A 76 -26.41 -7.23 13.45
N GLN A 77 -27.13 -7.27 12.31
CA GLN A 77 -27.98 -8.39 11.92
C GLN A 77 -27.18 -9.62 11.47
N ILE A 78 -26.02 -9.42 10.84
CA ILE A 78 -25.20 -10.50 10.27
C ILE A 78 -24.02 -10.90 11.16
N LYS A 79 -23.84 -10.30 12.34
CA LYS A 79 -22.64 -10.47 13.18
C LYS A 79 -22.31 -11.92 13.53
N ASP A 80 -23.34 -12.75 13.70
CA ASP A 80 -23.21 -14.16 14.11
C ASP A 80 -23.14 -15.13 12.92
N LEU A 81 -23.26 -14.63 11.68
CA LEU A 81 -23.18 -15.48 10.48
C LEU A 81 -21.72 -15.87 10.16
N PRO A 82 -21.49 -17.03 9.50
CA PRO A 82 -20.20 -17.36 8.90
C PRO A 82 -19.74 -16.29 7.89
N ASN A 83 -18.42 -16.12 7.71
CA ASN A 83 -17.87 -15.07 6.83
C ASN A 83 -18.39 -15.13 5.39
N ALA A 84 -18.58 -16.33 4.82
CA ALA A 84 -19.13 -16.50 3.48
C ALA A 84 -20.58 -15.97 3.38
N GLU A 85 -21.40 -16.23 4.39
CA GLU A 85 -22.78 -15.74 4.45
C GLU A 85 -22.85 -14.23 4.70
N LYS A 86 -21.96 -13.69 5.55
CA LYS A 86 -21.81 -12.24 5.75
C LYS A 86 -21.53 -11.53 4.43
N GLN A 87 -20.56 -12.02 3.66
CA GLN A 87 -20.21 -11.46 2.36
C GLN A 87 -21.37 -11.54 1.38
N ALA A 88 -22.08 -12.67 1.31
CA ALA A 88 -23.26 -12.82 0.45
C ALA A 88 -24.39 -11.83 0.81
N LYS A 89 -24.59 -11.54 2.12
CA LYS A 89 -25.58 -10.56 2.58
C LYS A 89 -25.15 -9.11 2.35
N LEU A 90 -23.85 -8.82 2.44
CA LEU A 90 -23.30 -7.48 2.18
C LEU A 90 -23.20 -7.16 0.69
N ALA A 91 -22.98 -8.15 -0.17
CA ALA A 91 -22.78 -7.96 -1.61
C ALA A 91 -23.79 -7.02 -2.30
N PRO A 92 -25.13 -7.16 -2.14
CA PRO A 92 -26.08 -6.25 -2.77
C PRO A 92 -25.95 -4.81 -2.24
N PHE A 93 -25.64 -4.63 -0.95
CA PHE A 93 -25.42 -3.31 -0.36
C PHE A 93 -24.17 -2.63 -0.93
N VAL A 94 -23.07 -3.39 -1.10
CA VAL A 94 -21.83 -2.88 -1.71
C VAL A 94 -22.09 -2.49 -3.17
N GLN A 95 -22.74 -3.37 -3.94
CA GLN A 95 -23.07 -3.13 -5.35
C GLN A 95 -23.91 -1.85 -5.54
N GLU A 96 -24.95 -1.66 -4.71
CA GLU A 96 -25.75 -0.43 -4.73
C GLU A 96 -24.91 0.80 -4.36
N SER A 97 -24.04 0.69 -3.34
CA SER A 97 -23.15 1.79 -2.94
C SER A 97 -22.23 2.20 -4.09
N GLU A 98 -21.59 1.22 -4.73
CA GLU A 98 -20.73 1.43 -5.90
C GLU A 98 -21.50 2.07 -7.05
N GLN A 99 -22.73 1.64 -7.34
CA GLN A 99 -23.56 2.20 -8.39
C GLN A 99 -23.88 3.69 -8.13
N LEU A 100 -24.22 4.05 -6.89
CA LEU A 100 -24.48 5.44 -6.50
C LEU A 100 -23.22 6.31 -6.64
N GLY A 101 -22.07 5.82 -6.19
CA GLY A 101 -20.81 6.57 -6.33
C GLY A 101 -20.38 6.71 -7.79
N MET A 102 -20.57 5.67 -8.60
CA MET A 102 -20.31 5.72 -10.05
C MET A 102 -21.16 6.79 -10.73
N ALA A 103 -22.41 6.98 -10.32
CA ALA A 103 -23.28 8.01 -10.87
C ALA A 103 -22.72 9.44 -10.68
N LEU A 104 -21.91 9.67 -9.65
CA LEU A 104 -21.25 10.96 -9.39
C LEU A 104 -19.97 11.18 -10.23
N LEU A 105 -19.45 10.11 -10.84
CA LEU A 105 -18.24 10.14 -11.66
C LEU A 105 -18.59 10.29 -13.15
N THR A 106 -17.75 11.07 -13.85
CA THR A 106 -17.76 11.14 -15.32
C THR A 106 -17.28 9.82 -15.94
N LEU A 107 -17.60 9.58 -17.21
CA LEU A 107 -17.17 8.36 -17.93
C LEU A 107 -15.65 8.14 -17.86
N THR A 108 -14.87 9.19 -18.12
CA THR A 108 -13.39 9.13 -18.04
C THR A 108 -12.89 8.81 -16.63
N GLN A 109 -13.54 9.36 -15.59
CA GLN A 109 -13.19 9.03 -14.20
C GLN A 109 -13.53 7.57 -13.86
N ARG A 110 -14.64 7.03 -14.36
CA ARG A 110 -14.99 5.61 -14.16
C ARG A 110 -13.96 4.68 -14.81
N GLU A 111 -13.51 5.02 -16.02
CA GLU A 111 -12.44 4.28 -16.71
C GLU A 111 -11.14 4.33 -15.92
N ARG A 112 -10.73 5.52 -15.44
CA ARG A 112 -9.54 5.66 -14.58
C ARG A 112 -9.69 4.91 -13.26
N LEU A 113 -10.86 4.91 -12.63
CA LEU A 113 -11.09 4.15 -11.40
C LEU A 113 -10.95 2.65 -11.64
N ASN A 114 -11.43 2.15 -12.78
CA ASN A 114 -11.18 0.77 -13.19
C ASN A 114 -9.69 0.49 -13.44
N GLN A 115 -8.96 1.41 -14.08
CA GLN A 115 -7.50 1.29 -14.23
C GLN A 115 -6.79 1.23 -12.87
N LEU A 116 -7.16 2.13 -11.94
CA LEU A 116 -6.61 2.18 -10.58
C LEU A 116 -6.88 0.88 -9.83
N ARG A 117 -8.09 0.32 -9.97
CA ARG A 117 -8.46 -0.97 -9.39
C ARG A 117 -7.58 -2.10 -9.92
N VAL A 118 -7.41 -2.20 -11.24
CA VAL A 118 -6.53 -3.20 -11.86
C VAL A 118 -5.08 -2.98 -11.40
N LEU A 119 -4.61 -1.73 -11.33
CA LEU A 119 -3.26 -1.38 -10.91
C LEU A 119 -2.98 -1.80 -9.46
N ARG A 120 -3.90 -1.51 -8.53
CA ARG A 120 -3.77 -1.82 -7.09
C ARG A 120 -3.82 -3.33 -6.83
N THR A 121 -4.75 -4.01 -7.48
CA THR A 121 -4.90 -5.47 -7.40
C THR A 121 -3.72 -6.18 -8.07
N GLY A 122 -3.12 -5.57 -9.09
CA GLY A 122 -2.01 -6.14 -9.85
C GLY A 122 -2.47 -7.36 -10.67
N MET A 123 -1.59 -8.35 -10.86
CA MET A 123 -1.91 -9.57 -11.61
C MET A 123 -3.03 -10.40 -10.99
N ALA A 124 -3.42 -10.15 -9.74
CA ALA A 124 -4.58 -10.81 -9.15
C ALA A 124 -5.91 -10.39 -9.81
N SER A 125 -5.93 -9.28 -10.57
CA SER A 125 -7.12 -8.84 -11.31
C SER A 125 -7.49 -9.81 -12.43
N LEU A 126 -6.59 -10.71 -12.85
CA LEU A 126 -6.83 -11.71 -13.89
C LEU A 126 -7.95 -12.70 -13.52
N VAL A 127 -8.30 -12.82 -12.23
CA VAL A 127 -9.41 -13.66 -11.77
C VAL A 127 -10.77 -13.05 -12.11
N GLU A 128 -10.83 -11.73 -12.32
CA GLU A 128 -12.05 -11.02 -12.59
C GLU A 128 -12.57 -11.33 -14.00
N PRO A 129 -13.86 -11.68 -14.16
CA PRO A 129 -14.40 -12.10 -15.46
C PRO A 129 -14.22 -11.06 -16.57
N GLU A 130 -14.36 -9.78 -16.25
CA GLU A 130 -14.22 -8.67 -17.20
C GLU A 130 -12.78 -8.55 -17.71
N VAL A 131 -11.79 -8.54 -16.79
CA VAL A 131 -10.37 -8.46 -17.13
C VAL A 131 -9.95 -9.69 -17.94
N ALA A 132 -10.34 -10.88 -17.50
CA ALA A 132 -10.05 -12.14 -18.19
C ALA A 132 -10.62 -12.16 -19.62
N SER A 133 -11.84 -11.63 -19.79
CA SER A 133 -12.49 -11.51 -21.11
C SER A 133 -11.75 -10.51 -22.02
N ILE A 134 -11.40 -9.32 -21.50
CA ILE A 134 -10.72 -8.26 -22.26
C ILE A 134 -9.36 -8.72 -22.78
N ILE A 135 -8.58 -9.42 -21.96
CA ILE A 135 -7.26 -9.92 -22.38
C ILE A 135 -7.35 -11.23 -23.17
N GLY A 136 -8.49 -11.93 -23.10
CA GLY A 136 -8.74 -13.17 -23.84
C GLY A 136 -8.10 -14.39 -23.18
N LEU A 137 -8.29 -14.60 -21.88
CA LEU A 137 -7.89 -15.84 -21.22
C LEU A 137 -8.81 -16.99 -21.62
N ASP A 138 -8.22 -18.12 -22.01
CA ASP A 138 -8.99 -19.34 -22.25
C ASP A 138 -9.53 -19.95 -20.94
N ALA A 139 -10.28 -21.05 -21.03
CA ALA A 139 -10.86 -21.71 -19.86
C ALA A 139 -9.78 -22.33 -18.94
N GLU A 140 -8.70 -22.87 -19.51
CA GLU A 140 -7.62 -23.54 -18.78
C GLU A 140 -6.75 -22.52 -18.04
N GLN A 141 -6.36 -21.42 -18.73
CA GLN A 141 -5.66 -20.29 -18.13
C GLN A 141 -6.46 -19.68 -16.98
N ARG A 142 -7.78 -19.47 -17.15
CA ARG A 142 -8.64 -18.95 -16.08
C ARG A 142 -8.65 -19.85 -14.85
N GLU A 143 -8.66 -21.17 -15.04
CA GLU A 143 -8.62 -22.10 -13.91
C GLU A 143 -7.28 -22.07 -13.19
N LYS A 144 -6.16 -22.10 -13.92
CA LYS A 144 -4.81 -21.97 -13.33
C LYS A 144 -4.64 -20.66 -12.57
N VAL A 145 -5.17 -19.55 -13.10
CA VAL A 145 -5.17 -18.25 -12.41
C VAL A 145 -5.95 -18.34 -11.10
N ARG A 146 -7.16 -18.92 -11.08
CA ARG A 146 -7.95 -19.09 -9.84
C ARG A 146 -7.22 -19.94 -8.80
N GLU A 147 -6.60 -21.03 -9.24
CA GLU A 147 -5.82 -21.90 -8.36
C GLU A 147 -4.66 -21.15 -7.72
N LEU A 148 -3.84 -20.45 -8.53
CA LEU A 148 -2.71 -19.65 -8.03
C LEU A 148 -3.16 -18.55 -7.06
N ILE A 149 -4.29 -17.89 -7.30
CA ILE A 149 -4.82 -16.86 -6.39
C ILE A 149 -5.30 -17.48 -5.09
N THR A 150 -5.93 -18.65 -5.13
CA THR A 150 -6.34 -19.40 -3.93
C THR A 150 -5.11 -19.77 -3.09
N GLN A 151 -4.10 -20.37 -3.71
CA GLN A 151 -2.83 -20.72 -3.04
C GLN A 151 -2.13 -19.48 -2.47
N ARG A 152 -2.10 -18.37 -3.22
CA ARG A 152 -1.56 -17.09 -2.74
C ARG A 152 -2.27 -16.64 -1.49
N ASN A 153 -3.60 -16.64 -1.46
CA ASN A 153 -4.39 -16.18 -0.32
C ASN A 153 -4.13 -17.05 0.92
N GLU A 154 -4.04 -18.37 0.75
CA GLU A 154 -3.66 -19.29 1.82
C GLU A 154 -2.26 -19.00 2.36
N GLN A 155 -1.26 -18.79 1.51
CA GLN A 155 0.10 -18.47 1.96
C GLN A 155 0.20 -17.10 2.64
N MET A 156 -0.55 -16.10 2.14
CA MET A 156 -0.61 -14.76 2.74
C MET A 156 -1.19 -14.77 4.16
N SER A 157 -2.01 -15.77 4.50
CA SER A 157 -2.59 -15.93 5.84
C SER A 157 -1.62 -16.45 6.89
N ARG A 158 -0.49 -17.05 6.49
CA ARG A 158 0.42 -17.80 7.38
C ARG A 158 1.73 -17.06 7.73
N GLY A 159 1.92 -15.80 7.32
CA GLY A 159 3.21 -15.10 7.48
C GLY A 159 3.10 -13.64 7.90
N GLY A 160 4.22 -13.09 8.37
CA GLY A 160 4.39 -11.66 8.64
C GLY A 160 4.48 -10.82 7.36
N GLU A 161 4.60 -9.49 7.49
CA GLU A 161 4.51 -8.56 6.37
C GLU A 161 5.57 -8.76 5.28
N VAL A 162 6.82 -9.03 5.69
CA VAL A 162 7.92 -9.32 4.75
C VAL A 162 7.62 -10.59 3.94
N GLN A 163 7.14 -11.64 4.59
CA GLN A 163 6.78 -12.89 3.92
C GLN A 163 5.64 -12.66 2.94
N ARG A 164 4.62 -11.87 3.32
CA ARG A 164 3.52 -11.48 2.43
C ARG A 164 4.02 -10.75 1.18
N GLN A 165 4.97 -9.83 1.32
CA GLN A 165 5.56 -9.13 0.18
C GLN A 165 6.32 -10.09 -0.76
N ILE A 166 7.10 -11.03 -0.20
CA ILE A 166 7.82 -12.05 -0.98
C ILE A 166 6.84 -12.96 -1.71
N THR A 167 5.83 -13.47 -1.01
CA THR A 167 4.76 -14.31 -1.58
C THR A 167 4.06 -13.57 -2.72
N ARG A 168 3.66 -12.31 -2.53
CA ARG A 168 3.03 -11.49 -3.59
C ARG A 168 3.90 -11.43 -4.85
N ARG A 169 5.18 -11.07 -4.71
CA ARG A 169 6.11 -10.97 -5.85
C ARG A 169 6.32 -12.31 -6.55
N SER A 170 6.35 -13.41 -5.79
CA SER A 170 6.51 -14.76 -6.36
C SER A 170 5.31 -15.17 -7.20
N PHE A 171 4.09 -15.00 -6.68
CA PHE A 171 2.86 -15.31 -7.43
C PHE A 171 2.64 -14.37 -8.62
N GLU A 172 3.01 -13.09 -8.51
CA GLU A 172 2.95 -12.16 -9.65
C GLU A 172 3.83 -12.64 -10.82
N ARG A 173 5.02 -13.19 -10.55
CA ARG A 173 5.87 -13.79 -11.60
C ARG A 173 5.25 -15.04 -12.22
N GLN A 174 4.65 -15.90 -11.40
CA GLN A 174 3.98 -17.12 -11.90
C GLN A 174 2.76 -16.76 -12.77
N LEU A 175 1.93 -15.82 -12.32
CA LEU A 175 0.80 -15.33 -13.11
C LEU A 175 1.25 -14.72 -14.44
N ARG A 176 2.33 -13.91 -14.43
CA ARG A 176 2.92 -13.36 -15.66
C ARG A 176 3.38 -14.45 -16.62
N SER A 177 3.92 -15.56 -16.13
CA SER A 177 4.36 -16.69 -16.96
C SER A 177 3.22 -17.49 -17.61
N LEU A 178 1.99 -17.33 -17.14
CA LEU A 178 0.80 -17.95 -17.76
C LEU A 178 0.26 -17.15 -18.95
N LEU A 179 0.65 -15.87 -19.07
CA LEU A 179 0.17 -14.97 -20.11
C LEU A 179 1.09 -15.01 -21.33
N THR A 180 0.51 -14.87 -22.51
CA THR A 180 1.28 -14.55 -23.72
C THR A 180 1.72 -13.08 -23.70
N ASP A 181 2.71 -12.71 -24.49
CA ASP A 181 3.16 -11.32 -24.61
C ASP A 181 2.04 -10.38 -25.06
N GLU A 182 1.13 -10.85 -25.93
CA GLU A 182 -0.04 -10.07 -26.35
C GLU A 182 -1.03 -9.86 -25.20
N GLN A 183 -1.36 -10.92 -24.45
CA GLN A 183 -2.25 -10.84 -23.29
C GLN A 183 -1.68 -9.90 -22.22
N LEU A 184 -0.37 -9.99 -21.99
CA LEU A 184 0.36 -9.15 -21.06
C LEU A 184 0.34 -7.68 -21.50
N GLY A 185 0.57 -7.40 -22.79
CA GLY A 185 0.45 -6.04 -23.34
C GLY A 185 -0.97 -5.45 -23.20
N LYS A 186 -2.01 -6.28 -23.36
CA LYS A 186 -3.40 -5.87 -23.07
C LYS A 186 -3.59 -5.56 -21.59
N TRP A 187 -3.06 -6.38 -20.69
CA TRP A 187 -3.10 -6.15 -19.25
C TRP A 187 -2.37 -4.85 -18.84
N GLU A 188 -1.18 -4.60 -19.40
CA GLU A 188 -0.39 -3.38 -19.15
C GLU A 188 -1.10 -2.12 -19.68
N LYS A 189 -1.89 -2.24 -20.75
CA LYS A 189 -2.74 -1.17 -21.27
C LYS A 189 -3.93 -0.86 -20.36
N ILE A 190 -4.66 -1.87 -19.87
CA ILE A 190 -5.81 -1.67 -18.98
C ILE A 190 -5.41 -1.25 -17.56
N SER A 191 -4.20 -1.58 -17.10
CA SER A 191 -3.68 -1.14 -15.81
C SER A 191 -3.06 0.27 -15.85
N GLY A 192 -2.93 0.86 -17.04
CA GLY A 192 -2.30 2.17 -17.25
C GLY A 192 -0.77 2.16 -17.13
N GLN A 193 -0.12 1.01 -16.89
CA GLN A 193 1.34 0.93 -16.74
C GLN A 193 2.10 1.22 -18.04
N GLY A 194 1.51 0.92 -19.21
CA GLY A 194 2.15 1.14 -20.51
C GLY A 194 2.25 2.61 -20.96
N ALA A 195 1.45 3.51 -20.39
CA ALA A 195 1.38 4.90 -20.86
C ALA A 195 2.53 5.79 -20.32
N GLY A 196 3.10 5.46 -19.15
CA GLY A 196 4.11 6.29 -18.48
C GLY A 196 5.56 5.99 -18.85
N GLN A 197 5.89 4.73 -19.19
CA GLN A 197 7.29 4.35 -19.46
C GLN A 197 7.76 4.74 -20.86
N THR A 198 6.87 4.88 -21.84
CA THR A 198 7.24 5.33 -23.19
C THR A 198 7.49 6.83 -23.25
N ALA A 199 6.82 7.63 -22.41
CA ALA A 199 7.01 9.08 -22.36
C ALA A 199 8.26 9.53 -21.59
N SER A 200 8.67 8.80 -20.54
CA SER A 200 9.83 9.22 -19.72
C SER A 200 11.19 8.81 -20.31
N GLY A 201 11.22 7.90 -21.29
CA GLY A 201 12.46 7.43 -21.93
C GLY A 201 12.91 8.24 -23.16
N ALA A 202 12.02 9.01 -23.79
CA ALA A 202 12.30 9.67 -25.06
C ALA A 202 12.90 11.10 -24.92
N GLU A 203 12.79 11.73 -23.75
CA GLU A 203 13.13 13.15 -23.57
C GLU A 203 14.41 13.39 -22.74
N ARG A 204 15.30 12.39 -22.65
CA ARG A 204 16.61 12.54 -21.97
C ARG A 204 17.84 12.16 -22.81
N ARG A 205 17.69 12.07 -24.12
CA ARG A 205 18.82 12.10 -25.07
C ARG A 205 18.66 13.28 -26.01
N ALA A 206 18.89 14.49 -25.49
CA ALA A 206 19.45 15.52 -26.33
C ALA A 206 20.86 15.03 -26.73
N PRO A 207 21.18 14.94 -28.04
CA PRO A 207 22.54 14.66 -28.49
C PRO A 207 23.41 15.85 -28.07
N GLU A 208 24.20 15.67 -27.02
CA GLU A 208 25.33 16.55 -26.72
C GLU A 208 26.26 16.48 -27.93
N THR A 209 26.19 17.53 -28.74
CA THR A 209 26.98 17.74 -29.94
C THR A 209 28.46 17.66 -29.59
N ALA A 210 29.08 16.54 -29.94
CA ALA A 210 30.52 16.45 -30.14
C ALA A 210 30.89 17.28 -31.38
N GLY A 211 31.39 18.49 -31.15
CA GLY A 211 32.00 19.37 -32.13
C GLY A 211 33.33 19.91 -31.59
N ALA A 212 34.41 19.35 -32.12
CA ALA A 212 35.81 19.52 -31.74
C ALA A 212 36.43 20.91 -32.03
N ALA A 213 37.43 21.31 -31.23
CA ALA A 213 38.78 21.80 -31.62
C ALA A 213 39.46 22.46 -30.39
N ALA A 214 40.39 21.79 -29.71
CA ALA A 214 41.85 21.85 -29.95
C ALA A 214 42.54 23.12 -29.43
N ALA A 215 43.32 23.02 -28.35
CA ALA A 215 44.76 23.32 -28.33
C ALA A 215 45.36 23.48 -26.91
N THR A 216 46.60 23.02 -26.79
CA THR A 216 47.66 23.26 -25.78
C THR A 216 47.47 22.60 -24.40
N ASP A 217 48.20 21.53 -24.08
CA ASP A 217 49.67 21.42 -23.89
C ASP A 217 50.15 22.05 -22.58
N SER A 218 50.89 21.23 -21.84
CA SER A 218 51.89 21.59 -20.83
C SER A 218 51.42 22.05 -19.44
N LEU A 219 51.58 21.10 -18.51
CA LEU A 219 52.33 21.18 -17.24
C LEU A 219 51.48 20.81 -16.02
N ARG A 220 51.84 19.66 -15.42
CA ARG A 220 52.59 19.63 -14.15
C ARG A 220 52.24 18.38 -13.33
N SER A 221 53.17 17.43 -13.40
CA SER A 221 53.45 16.43 -12.38
C SER A 221 53.37 16.97 -10.95
N ALA A 222 53.13 16.01 -10.05
CA ALA A 222 53.30 16.07 -8.60
C ALA A 222 52.09 16.56 -7.82
N ARG A 223 51.30 15.62 -7.28
CA ARG A 223 51.49 15.25 -5.87
C ARG A 223 50.84 13.90 -5.55
N THR A 224 51.71 12.94 -5.28
CA THR A 224 51.53 11.73 -4.48
C THR A 224 50.99 12.08 -3.09
N GLU A 225 50.44 11.07 -2.41
CA GLU A 225 50.24 10.94 -0.96
C GLU A 225 48.78 11.08 -0.51
N THR A 226 48.09 9.95 -0.31
CA THR A 226 47.97 9.23 0.97
C THR A 226 46.77 9.73 1.76
N SER A 227 45.67 8.97 1.72
CA SER A 227 44.71 8.84 2.82
C SER A 227 44.03 7.49 2.68
N ALA A 228 44.82 6.47 3.01
CA ALA A 228 44.33 5.18 3.45
C ALA A 228 44.10 5.33 4.96
N ASP A 229 42.94 5.83 5.36
CA ASP A 229 42.48 5.78 6.76
C ASP A 229 41.00 6.16 6.81
N ASP A 230 40.12 5.20 6.51
CA ASP A 230 38.69 5.22 6.92
C ASP A 230 38.00 3.90 6.52
N SER A 231 38.63 2.76 6.81
CA SER A 231 38.07 1.42 6.54
C SER A 231 38.04 0.50 7.76
N GLU A 232 38.15 1.05 8.98
CA GLU A 232 38.19 0.26 10.22
C GLU A 232 37.14 0.67 11.27
N SER A 233 35.93 1.06 10.85
CA SER A 233 34.80 1.31 11.78
C SER A 233 33.50 0.58 11.44
N ALA A 234 33.43 -0.17 10.34
CA ALA A 234 32.24 -0.95 9.97
C ALA A 234 32.29 -2.44 10.38
N ALA A 235 33.43 -2.94 10.89
CA ALA A 235 33.61 -4.36 11.21
C ALA A 235 33.35 -4.73 12.69
N ARG A 236 33.00 -3.78 13.57
CA ARG A 236 32.76 -4.03 15.01
C ARG A 236 31.29 -3.96 15.47
N ALA A 237 30.33 -3.81 14.56
CA ALA A 237 28.90 -3.74 14.91
C ALA A 237 28.09 -4.99 14.51
N ALA A 238 28.75 -6.04 13.99
CA ALA A 238 28.09 -7.26 13.53
C ALA A 238 28.17 -8.44 14.53
N ASP A 239 29.02 -8.36 15.57
CA ASP A 239 29.26 -9.50 16.47
C ASP A 239 28.38 -9.49 17.74
N ASP A 240 27.75 -8.36 18.09
CA ASP A 240 26.89 -8.27 19.29
C ASP A 240 25.40 -8.61 19.05
N ARG A 241 24.99 -8.96 17.83
CA ARG A 241 23.60 -9.38 17.54
C ARG A 241 23.38 -10.89 17.46
N ALA A 242 24.43 -11.70 17.53
CA ALA A 242 24.29 -13.16 17.43
C ALA A 242 24.05 -13.86 18.78
N ALA A 243 24.04 -13.12 19.90
CA ALA A 243 23.85 -13.68 21.23
C ALA A 243 22.38 -13.66 21.72
N ASP A 244 21.52 -12.78 21.21
CA ASP A 244 20.14 -12.64 21.71
C ASP A 244 19.12 -13.59 21.04
N ASP A 245 19.39 -14.10 19.83
CA ASP A 245 18.45 -15.01 19.14
C ASP A 245 18.52 -16.47 19.62
N ARG A 246 19.53 -16.86 20.41
CA ARG A 246 19.60 -18.23 20.97
C ARG A 246 18.82 -18.42 22.27
N ALA A 247 18.37 -17.36 22.93
CA ALA A 247 17.61 -17.47 24.18
C ALA A 247 16.10 -17.69 23.98
N ALA A 248 15.58 -17.53 22.75
CA ALA A 248 14.16 -17.69 22.45
C ALA A 248 13.76 -19.15 22.15
N ASP A 249 14.64 -19.95 21.55
CA ASP A 249 14.29 -21.34 21.17
C ASP A 249 14.26 -22.31 22.36
N ASP A 250 15.00 -22.05 23.44
CA ASP A 250 15.00 -22.94 24.62
C ASP A 250 13.71 -22.82 25.47
N ARG A 251 12.92 -21.74 25.33
CA ARG A 251 11.63 -21.62 26.05
C ARG A 251 10.47 -22.35 25.38
N ALA A 252 10.54 -22.61 24.07
CA ALA A 252 9.47 -23.31 23.36
C ALA A 252 9.48 -24.83 23.54
N ALA A 253 10.60 -25.40 24.02
CA ALA A 253 10.70 -26.83 24.30
C ALA A 253 10.11 -27.23 25.68
N ALA A 254 10.01 -26.30 26.63
CA ALA A 254 9.51 -26.60 27.98
C ALA A 254 7.98 -26.75 28.05
N ASP A 255 7.21 -26.04 27.20
CA ASP A 255 5.74 -26.06 27.27
C ASP A 255 5.08 -27.28 26.59
N ARG A 256 5.80 -28.01 25.72
CA ARG A 256 5.26 -29.24 25.10
C ARG A 256 5.36 -30.49 25.96
N ALA A 257 6.09 -30.46 27.08
CA ALA A 257 6.22 -31.62 27.96
C ALA A 257 5.09 -31.74 29.01
N ALA A 258 4.21 -30.74 29.11
CA ALA A 258 3.12 -30.74 30.09
C ALA A 258 1.83 -31.42 29.59
N ASP A 259 1.57 -31.41 28.27
CA ASP A 259 0.29 -31.92 27.73
C ASP A 259 0.25 -33.45 27.54
N ASP A 260 1.41 -34.13 27.45
CA ASP A 260 1.45 -35.59 27.23
C ASP A 260 1.25 -36.43 28.50
N ARG A 261 1.06 -35.81 29.67
CA ARG A 261 0.82 -36.54 30.94
C ARG A 261 -0.65 -36.66 31.35
N ALA A 262 -1.59 -36.06 30.62
CA ALA A 262 -3.00 -36.08 30.97
C ALA A 262 -3.81 -37.22 30.32
N ALA A 263 -3.20 -38.05 29.47
CA ALA A 263 -3.91 -39.05 28.67
C ALA A 263 -3.94 -40.47 29.28
N ASP A 264 -3.27 -40.73 30.40
CA ASP A 264 -3.05 -42.10 30.91
C ASP A 264 -3.83 -42.45 32.19
N ASP A 265 -4.89 -41.69 32.53
CA ASP A 265 -5.66 -41.90 33.77
C ASP A 265 -7.20 -41.98 33.55
N ARG A 266 -7.62 -42.66 32.47
CA ARG A 266 -9.04 -43.03 32.24
C ARG A 266 -9.23 -44.46 31.77
#